data_AF-A0A7M4DZ82-F1
#
_entry.id   AF-A0A7M4DZ82-F1
#
_cell.length_a   1.000
_cell.length_b   1.000
_cell.length_c   1.000
_cell.angle_alpha   90.00
_cell.angle_beta   90.00
_cell.angle_gamma   90.00
#
_symmetry.space_group_name_H-M   'P 1'
#
loop_
_entity.id
_entity.type
_entity.pdbx_description
1 polymer ?
#
loop_
_entity_poly.entity_id
_entity_poly.type
_entity_poly.pdbx_seq_one_letter_code
_entity_poly.pdbx_strand_id
1 'polypeptide(L)'
;MWLAPRQGPAASPGLPAPELAAGRGLRLVLGVLSLAVVVARLEGQAYSPTVNTRYGKLRGVRVPLPSEILGPVDQYLGVPYAAPPVGDKRFMPPEPPASWSGIRNATHFSPVCPQNIHSAVPEIMLPIWFTSNLDIVATYIQDPNEDCLYLNIYIPTEDGESSAKKQGEDLADNDGDEDEDIRDSGAKPVMVYIHGGSYMEGTGNMIDGSVLASYGNVIVITLNYRVGVLGFLSTGDQAAKGNYGLLDQIQALRWVSENIAFFGGDPLRITVFGSGIGASCVSLLTLSHHSEGTPTSQCPRTPSSSTPRPTASRRWPGPSTTLETSCTCTSG
;
A
#
# COMPACT_ATOMS: atom_id res chain seq x y z
N MET A 1 -109.78 18.58 -38.24
CA MET A 1 -108.68 18.99 -39.13
C MET A 1 -107.54 19.47 -38.23
N TRP A 2 -106.30 19.02 -38.50
CA TRP A 2 -105.02 19.42 -37.87
C TRP A 2 -104.75 18.91 -36.44
N LEU A 3 -103.59 18.38 -36.06
CA LEU A 3 -102.47 17.64 -36.68
C LEU A 3 -101.62 17.23 -35.47
N ALA A 4 -101.18 15.97 -35.39
CA ALA A 4 -100.28 15.51 -34.33
C ALA A 4 -98.86 16.10 -34.48
N PRO A 5 -98.10 16.27 -33.38
CA PRO A 5 -96.65 16.24 -33.46
C PRO A 5 -96.07 14.94 -32.89
N ARG A 6 -95.23 14.35 -33.73
CA ARG A 6 -94.35 13.19 -33.57
C ARG A 6 -93.57 13.17 -32.26
N GLN A 7 -93.52 11.97 -31.65
CA GLN A 7 -92.46 11.53 -30.76
C GLN A 7 -91.14 11.44 -31.54
N GLY A 8 -90.06 12.03 -31.02
CA GLY A 8 -88.70 11.83 -31.52
C GLY A 8 -88.17 10.44 -31.11
N PRO A 9 -87.29 9.82 -31.92
CA PRO A 9 -86.77 8.49 -31.63
C PRO A 9 -85.75 8.51 -30.48
N ALA A 10 -85.76 7.41 -29.73
CA ALA A 10 -84.94 7.12 -28.56
C ALA A 10 -83.42 7.17 -28.84
N ALA A 11 -82.66 7.67 -27.86
CA ALA A 11 -81.21 7.59 -27.83
C ALA A 11 -80.77 6.13 -27.63
N SER A 12 -79.86 5.66 -28.49
CA SER A 12 -79.22 4.35 -28.41
C SER A 12 -78.38 4.22 -27.12
N PRO A 13 -78.30 3.02 -26.50
CA PRO A 13 -77.41 2.81 -25.37
C PRO A 13 -75.94 2.82 -25.83
N GLY A 14 -75.15 3.70 -25.21
CA GLY A 14 -73.69 3.72 -25.38
C GLY A 14 -73.05 2.48 -24.76
N LEU A 15 -72.09 1.90 -25.47
CA LEU A 15 -71.19 0.86 -24.98
C LEU A 15 -70.43 1.35 -23.73
N PRO A 16 -70.20 0.49 -22.72
CA PRO A 16 -69.37 0.87 -21.58
C PRO A 16 -67.89 0.96 -22.00
N ALA A 17 -67.23 2.04 -21.59
CA ALA A 17 -65.78 2.19 -21.70
C ALA A 17 -65.07 1.18 -20.75
N PRO A 18 -63.94 0.59 -21.13
CA PRO A 18 -63.19 -0.28 -20.24
C PRO A 18 -62.51 0.56 -19.15
N GLU A 19 -62.84 0.25 -17.90
CA GLU A 19 -62.22 0.84 -16.72
C GLU A 19 -60.77 0.34 -16.61
N LEU A 20 -59.79 1.22 -16.84
CA LEU A 20 -58.36 0.90 -16.72
C LEU A 20 -58.00 0.71 -15.23
N ALA A 21 -58.01 -0.54 -14.77
CA ALA A 21 -57.49 -0.94 -13.46
C ALA A 21 -55.93 -0.88 -13.43
N ALA A 22 -55.35 0.32 -13.59
CA ALA A 22 -53.90 0.52 -13.75
C ALA A 22 -53.16 1.01 -12.49
N GLY A 23 -53.83 1.10 -11.33
CA GLY A 23 -53.25 1.71 -10.12
C GLY A 23 -52.49 0.77 -9.18
N ARG A 24 -52.87 -0.52 -9.11
CA ARG A 24 -52.30 -1.48 -8.15
C ARG A 24 -51.06 -2.19 -8.66
N GLY A 25 -51.03 -2.57 -9.95
CA GLY A 25 -49.88 -3.22 -10.57
C GLY A 25 -48.64 -2.33 -10.64
N LEU A 26 -48.82 -1.05 -11.00
CA LEU A 26 -47.72 -0.09 -11.13
C LEU A 26 -47.04 0.20 -9.79
N ARG A 27 -47.80 0.30 -8.70
CA ARG A 27 -47.26 0.49 -7.34
C ARG A 27 -46.50 -0.73 -6.84
N LEU A 28 -46.96 -1.94 -7.19
CA LEU A 28 -46.28 -3.17 -6.83
C LEU A 28 -44.96 -3.32 -7.60
N VAL A 29 -44.97 -3.02 -8.91
CA VAL A 29 -43.78 -3.05 -9.76
C VAL A 29 -42.75 -2.01 -9.32
N LEU A 30 -43.17 -0.77 -9.03
CA LEU A 30 -42.28 0.27 -8.48
C LEU A 30 -41.74 -0.11 -7.10
N GLY A 31 -42.54 -0.74 -6.25
CA GLY A 31 -42.10 -1.25 -4.94
C GLY A 31 -41.03 -2.33 -5.07
N VAL A 32 -41.26 -3.33 -5.92
CA VAL A 32 -40.32 -4.43 -6.21
C VAL A 32 -39.03 -3.90 -6.85
N LEU A 33 -39.11 -2.96 -7.78
CA LEU A 33 -37.93 -2.30 -8.37
C LEU A 33 -37.13 -1.51 -7.33
N SER A 34 -37.80 -0.77 -6.44
CA SER A 34 -37.10 -0.04 -5.37
C SER A 34 -36.42 -1.00 -4.38
N LEU A 35 -37.07 -2.12 -4.05
CA LEU A 35 -36.52 -3.14 -3.18
C LEU A 35 -35.34 -3.86 -3.84
N ALA A 36 -35.43 -4.18 -5.14
CA ALA A 36 -34.34 -4.77 -5.90
C ALA A 36 -33.13 -3.83 -6.00
N VAL A 37 -33.35 -2.51 -6.17
CA VAL A 37 -32.28 -1.50 -6.13
C VAL A 37 -31.65 -1.41 -4.74
N VAL A 38 -32.44 -1.52 -3.66
CA VAL A 38 -31.91 -1.51 -2.28
C VAL A 38 -31.13 -2.81 -1.97
N VAL A 39 -31.61 -3.97 -2.42
CA VAL A 39 -30.91 -5.27 -2.25
C VAL A 39 -29.60 -5.28 -3.03
N ALA A 40 -29.59 -4.80 -4.28
CA ALA A 40 -28.36 -4.66 -5.07
C ALA A 40 -27.35 -3.67 -4.47
N ARG A 41 -27.79 -2.76 -3.59
CA ARG A 41 -26.90 -1.84 -2.85
C ARG A 41 -26.27 -2.48 -1.60
N LEU A 42 -26.84 -3.57 -1.09
CA LEU A 42 -26.35 -4.25 0.11
C LEU A 42 -25.26 -5.29 -0.19
N GLU A 43 -25.18 -5.80 -1.42
CA GLU A 43 -24.25 -6.89 -1.80
C GLU A 43 -22.82 -6.45 -2.18
N GLY A 44 -22.47 -5.15 -2.08
CA GLY A 44 -21.24 -4.63 -2.68
C GLY A 44 -20.36 -3.72 -1.82
N GLN A 45 -20.62 -3.56 -0.52
CA GLN A 45 -19.81 -2.65 0.29
C GLN A 45 -18.57 -3.36 0.83
N ALA A 46 -17.44 -3.21 0.13
CA ALA A 46 -16.13 -3.66 0.60
C ALA A 46 -15.89 -3.16 2.03
N TYR A 47 -15.70 -4.08 2.97
CA TYR A 47 -15.45 -3.74 4.36
C TYR A 47 -14.22 -2.84 4.45
N SER A 48 -14.37 -1.70 5.14
CA SER A 48 -13.35 -0.65 5.21
C SER A 48 -12.79 -0.57 6.63
N PRO A 49 -11.76 -1.35 6.97
CA PRO A 49 -11.18 -1.36 8.32
C PRO A 49 -10.60 0.01 8.66
N THR A 50 -10.72 0.42 9.93
CA THR A 50 -10.19 1.71 10.41
C THR A 50 -9.24 1.46 11.57
N VAL A 51 -8.04 2.02 11.50
CA VAL A 51 -6.99 1.89 12.52
C VAL A 51 -6.55 3.28 12.98
N ASN A 52 -6.22 3.42 14.26
CA ASN A 52 -5.65 4.65 14.80
C ASN A 52 -4.12 4.57 14.75
N THR A 53 -3.45 5.65 14.37
CA THR A 53 -1.98 5.79 14.46
C THR A 53 -1.62 6.94 15.38
N ARG A 54 -0.33 7.15 15.66
CA ARG A 54 0.14 8.33 16.39
C ARG A 54 -0.21 9.65 15.69
N TYR A 55 -0.37 9.62 14.36
CA TYR A 55 -0.58 10.80 13.53
C TYR A 55 -2.06 11.05 13.20
N GLY A 56 -2.92 10.04 13.33
CA GLY A 56 -4.35 10.14 13.05
C GLY A 56 -4.97 8.81 12.62
N LYS A 57 -6.27 8.83 12.31
CA LYS A 57 -7.00 7.62 11.89
C LYS A 57 -6.82 7.36 10.41
N LEU A 58 -6.66 6.09 10.05
CA LEU A 58 -6.57 5.60 8.68
C LEU A 58 -7.74 4.67 8.38
N ARG A 59 -8.25 4.73 7.16
CA ARG A 59 -9.23 3.78 6.62
C ARG A 59 -8.59 2.99 5.49
N GLY A 60 -8.49 1.68 5.65
CA GLY A 60 -8.03 0.75 4.63
C GLY A 60 -9.18 0.12 3.85
N VAL A 61 -8.88 -0.95 3.12
CA VAL A 61 -9.83 -1.76 2.37
C VAL A 61 -9.54 -3.25 2.60
N ARG A 62 -10.59 -4.04 2.86
CA ARG A 62 -10.47 -5.51 2.92
C ARG A 62 -10.59 -6.08 1.52
N VAL A 63 -9.58 -6.84 1.10
CA VAL A 63 -9.48 -7.42 -0.23
C VAL A 63 -9.49 -8.95 -0.13
N PRO A 64 -10.46 -9.65 -0.76
CA PRO A 64 -10.43 -11.10 -0.86
C PRO A 64 -9.32 -11.55 -1.83
N LEU A 65 -8.67 -12.66 -1.52
CA LEU A 65 -7.68 -13.27 -2.40
C LEU A 65 -8.34 -14.28 -3.36
N PRO A 66 -7.83 -14.46 -4.60
CA PRO A 66 -8.41 -15.39 -5.57
C PRO A 66 -8.37 -16.87 -5.15
N SER A 67 -7.62 -17.21 -4.10
CA SER A 67 -7.50 -18.58 -3.59
C SER A 67 -8.47 -18.82 -2.45
N GLU A 68 -9.21 -19.92 -2.49
CA GLU A 68 -10.14 -20.33 -1.43
C GLU A 68 -9.43 -20.70 -0.11
N ILE A 69 -8.12 -20.97 -0.16
CA ILE A 69 -7.33 -21.37 1.01
C ILE A 69 -6.81 -20.13 1.77
N LEU A 70 -6.63 -19.02 1.05
CA LEU A 70 -6.03 -17.80 1.60
C LEU A 70 -7.14 -16.88 2.13
N GLY A 71 -7.04 -16.50 3.41
CA GLY A 71 -7.94 -15.52 4.01
C GLY A 71 -7.79 -14.13 3.37
N PRO A 72 -8.81 -13.26 3.47
CA PRO A 72 -8.73 -11.90 2.97
C PRO A 72 -7.63 -11.10 3.69
N VAL A 73 -7.26 -9.97 3.09
CA VAL A 73 -6.20 -9.09 3.60
C VAL A 73 -6.74 -7.68 3.75
N ASP A 74 -6.48 -7.06 4.90
CA ASP A 74 -6.70 -5.64 5.11
C ASP A 74 -5.51 -4.84 4.56
N GLN A 75 -5.77 -4.01 3.56
CA GLN A 75 -4.77 -3.19 2.89
C GLN A 75 -4.90 -1.73 3.30
N TYR A 76 -3.77 -1.12 3.66
CA TYR A 76 -3.62 0.32 3.88
C TYR A 76 -2.56 0.84 2.92
N LEU A 77 -3.01 1.45 1.83
CA LEU A 77 -2.16 1.90 0.73
C LEU A 77 -1.94 3.41 0.82
N GLY A 78 -0.72 3.87 0.56
CA GLY A 78 -0.41 5.30 0.55
C GLY A 78 -0.39 5.96 1.93
N VAL A 79 0.13 5.26 2.94
CA VAL A 79 0.26 5.79 4.31
C VAL A 79 1.51 6.66 4.42
N PRO A 80 1.41 7.95 4.79
CA PRO A 80 2.58 8.82 4.90
C PRO A 80 3.40 8.46 6.13
N TYR A 81 4.70 8.18 5.93
CA TYR A 81 5.63 7.89 7.03
C TYR A 81 6.60 9.05 7.32
N ALA A 82 6.62 10.05 6.45
CA ALA A 82 7.43 11.27 6.56
C ALA A 82 6.70 12.46 5.94
N ALA A 83 7.16 13.68 6.25
CA ALA A 83 6.71 14.90 5.59
C ALA A 83 7.21 14.95 4.14
N PRO A 84 6.46 15.58 3.21
CA PRO A 84 6.88 15.70 1.81
C PRO A 84 8.25 16.41 1.68
N PRO A 85 9.24 15.81 0.98
CA PRO A 85 10.59 16.35 0.86
C PRO A 85 10.70 17.40 -0.26
N VAL A 86 9.77 18.36 -0.28
CA VAL A 86 9.63 19.39 -1.31
C VAL A 86 10.17 20.74 -0.85
N GLY A 87 10.52 21.61 -1.80
CA GLY A 87 11.02 22.95 -1.51
C GLY A 87 12.30 22.92 -0.69
N ASP A 88 12.33 23.63 0.44
CA ASP A 88 13.50 23.71 1.33
C ASP A 88 13.84 22.37 2.02
N LYS A 89 12.93 21.39 1.97
CA LYS A 89 13.18 20.03 2.48
C LYS A 89 13.82 19.11 1.44
N ARG A 90 13.99 19.60 0.20
CA ARG A 90 14.75 18.88 -0.82
C ARG A 90 16.20 18.78 -0.37
N PHE A 91 16.80 17.59 -0.54
CA PHE A 91 18.16 17.29 -0.08
C PHE A 91 18.37 17.49 1.44
N MET A 92 17.31 17.35 2.23
CA MET A 92 17.38 17.30 3.69
C MET A 92 16.97 15.91 4.20
N PRO A 93 17.40 15.53 5.42
CA PRO A 93 16.84 14.36 6.11
C PRO A 93 15.31 14.41 6.18
N PRO A 94 14.61 13.27 6.11
CA PRO A 94 13.17 13.23 6.24
C PRO A 94 12.74 13.63 7.66
N GLU A 95 11.61 14.31 7.74
CA GLU A 95 10.97 14.66 9.00
C GLU A 95 9.72 13.80 9.22
N PRO A 96 9.28 13.61 10.48
CA PRO A 96 8.00 12.94 10.76
C PRO A 96 6.82 13.59 10.02
N PRO A 97 5.79 12.81 9.64
CA PRO A 97 4.62 13.34 8.95
C PRO A 97 3.81 14.24 9.89
N ALA A 98 3.09 15.21 9.31
CA ALA A 98 2.15 16.01 10.07
C ALA A 98 0.96 15.17 10.53
N SER A 99 0.50 15.36 11.76
CA SER A 99 -0.75 14.77 12.22
C SER A 99 -1.95 15.34 11.47
N TRP A 100 -3.01 14.55 11.32
CA TRP A 100 -4.25 14.97 10.66
C TRP A 100 -5.49 14.75 11.55
N SER A 101 -6.48 15.61 11.38
CA SER A 101 -7.80 15.45 12.00
C SER A 101 -8.71 14.58 11.12
N GLY A 102 -9.62 13.83 11.74
CA GLY A 102 -10.57 12.98 11.02
C GLY A 102 -9.97 11.64 10.58
N ILE A 103 -10.51 11.07 9.50
CA ILE A 103 -10.11 9.77 8.96
C ILE A 103 -9.49 9.99 7.57
N ARG A 104 -8.24 9.60 7.39
CA ARG A 104 -7.55 9.62 6.09
C ARG A 104 -7.79 8.29 5.38
N ASN A 105 -8.22 8.36 4.11
CA ASN A 105 -8.36 7.16 3.29
C ASN A 105 -6.98 6.69 2.83
N ALA A 106 -6.69 5.42 3.07
CA ALA A 106 -5.48 4.69 2.66
C ALA A 106 -5.91 3.48 1.80
N THR A 107 -6.66 3.75 0.73
CA THR A 107 -7.29 2.72 -0.12
C THR A 107 -6.70 2.65 -1.52
N HIS A 108 -5.77 3.57 -1.85
CA HIS A 108 -5.11 3.64 -3.15
C HIS A 108 -3.63 3.95 -2.96
N PHE A 109 -2.80 3.50 -3.88
CA PHE A 109 -1.38 3.85 -3.87
C PHE A 109 -1.19 5.36 -4.00
N SER A 110 -0.22 5.89 -3.26
CA SER A 110 0.25 7.27 -3.42
C SER A 110 1.25 7.37 -4.57
N PRO A 111 1.52 8.61 -5.06
CA PRO A 111 2.50 8.85 -6.11
C PRO A 111 3.86 8.21 -5.82
N VAL A 112 4.54 7.81 -6.88
CA VAL A 112 5.90 7.27 -6.79
C VAL A 112 6.94 8.38 -6.82
N CYS A 113 8.15 8.09 -6.35
CA CYS A 113 9.21 9.08 -6.42
C CYS A 113 9.63 9.37 -7.87
N PRO A 114 10.05 10.62 -8.20
CA PRO A 114 10.40 10.97 -9.56
C PRO A 114 11.57 10.13 -10.08
N GLN A 115 11.32 9.47 -11.21
CA GLN A 115 12.26 8.54 -11.84
C GLN A 115 12.04 8.54 -13.35
N ASN A 116 13.09 8.18 -14.10
CA ASN A 116 13.03 8.09 -15.55
C ASN A 116 13.54 6.72 -16.02
N ILE A 117 12.60 5.82 -16.30
CA ILE A 117 12.88 4.44 -16.74
C ILE A 117 13.39 4.41 -18.19
N HIS A 118 13.07 5.42 -19.01
CA HIS A 118 13.50 5.46 -20.42
C HIS A 118 14.97 5.85 -20.58
N SER A 119 15.63 6.34 -19.54
CA SER A 119 17.02 6.82 -19.60
C SER A 119 17.93 6.20 -18.55
N ALA A 120 17.39 5.42 -17.60
CA ALA A 120 18.16 4.82 -16.53
C ALA A 120 18.42 3.34 -16.84
N VAL A 121 19.72 3.03 -16.99
CA VAL A 121 20.38 1.72 -17.02
C VAL A 121 20.15 0.76 -18.21
N PRO A 122 21.23 0.09 -18.70
CA PRO A 122 21.09 -1.05 -19.60
C PRO A 122 20.22 -2.13 -18.93
N GLU A 123 19.36 -2.77 -19.73
CA GLU A 123 18.45 -3.88 -19.38
C GLU A 123 19.04 -4.98 -18.46
N ILE A 124 20.37 -5.10 -18.44
CA ILE A 124 21.18 -6.12 -17.75
C ILE A 124 21.17 -5.98 -16.21
N MET A 125 20.89 -4.78 -15.67
CA MET A 125 20.94 -4.53 -14.22
C MET A 125 19.58 -4.67 -13.50
N LEU A 126 18.49 -4.83 -14.26
CA LEU A 126 17.14 -4.95 -13.73
C LEU A 126 16.69 -6.43 -13.75
N PRO A 127 15.81 -6.86 -12.82
CA PRO A 127 15.27 -8.23 -12.87
C PRO A 127 14.53 -8.50 -14.18
N ILE A 128 14.60 -9.73 -14.71
CA ILE A 128 13.96 -10.10 -15.98
C ILE A 128 12.45 -9.79 -15.98
N TRP A 129 11.75 -10.01 -14.86
CA TRP A 129 10.32 -9.68 -14.76
C TRP A 129 10.04 -8.16 -14.80
N PHE A 130 11.02 -7.34 -14.41
CA PHE A 130 10.92 -5.88 -14.48
C PHE A 130 11.10 -5.38 -15.93
N THR A 131 12.00 -6.00 -16.71
CA THR A 131 12.28 -5.60 -18.09
C THR A 131 11.35 -6.26 -19.11
N SER A 132 10.86 -7.48 -18.84
CA SER A 132 10.01 -8.25 -19.76
C SER A 132 8.54 -7.75 -19.81
N ASN A 133 8.13 -6.94 -18.84
CA ASN A 133 6.76 -6.43 -18.69
C ASN A 133 6.76 -4.91 -18.46
N LEU A 134 7.59 -4.18 -19.22
CA LEU A 134 7.71 -2.72 -19.15
C LEU A 134 6.38 -1.97 -19.20
N ASP A 135 5.40 -2.45 -19.97
CA ASP A 135 4.06 -1.84 -20.03
C ASP A 135 3.31 -1.92 -18.68
N ILE A 136 3.45 -3.02 -17.95
CA ILE A 136 2.84 -3.19 -16.62
C ILE A 136 3.61 -2.36 -15.60
N VAL A 137 4.95 -2.39 -15.64
CA VAL A 137 5.79 -1.57 -14.76
C VAL A 137 5.50 -0.08 -14.96
N ALA A 138 5.29 0.34 -16.21
CA ALA A 138 4.90 1.71 -16.54
C ALA A 138 3.61 2.09 -15.81
N THR A 139 2.60 1.22 -15.69
CA THR A 139 1.34 1.52 -14.96
C THR A 139 1.56 1.91 -13.50
N TYR A 140 2.57 1.35 -12.83
CA TYR A 140 2.89 1.67 -11.44
C TYR A 140 3.69 2.97 -11.28
N ILE A 141 4.27 3.49 -12.37
CA ILE A 141 5.23 4.60 -12.35
C ILE A 141 4.69 5.83 -13.14
N GLN A 142 3.42 5.80 -13.57
CA GLN A 142 2.82 6.88 -14.38
C GLN A 142 2.63 8.20 -13.64
N ASP A 143 2.56 8.19 -12.30
CA ASP A 143 2.28 9.38 -11.49
C ASP A 143 3.46 9.69 -10.54
N PRO A 144 4.58 10.22 -11.07
CA PRO A 144 5.71 10.63 -10.25
C PRO A 144 5.45 11.98 -9.57
N ASN A 145 5.72 12.06 -8.27
CA ASN A 145 5.66 13.30 -7.49
C ASN A 145 6.81 13.35 -6.47
N GLU A 146 7.36 14.52 -6.17
CA GLU A 146 8.36 14.66 -5.09
C GLU A 146 7.76 14.35 -3.71
N ASP A 147 6.46 14.58 -3.53
CA ASP A 147 5.70 14.02 -2.41
C ASP A 147 5.44 12.52 -2.64
N CYS A 148 6.41 11.69 -2.25
CA CYS A 148 6.39 10.24 -2.48
C CYS A 148 6.74 9.38 -1.25
N LEU A 149 6.89 9.96 -0.06
CA LEU A 149 7.33 9.24 1.14
C LEU A 149 6.16 8.50 1.83
N TYR A 150 5.69 7.46 1.15
CA TYR A 150 4.56 6.64 1.53
C TYR A 150 4.96 5.16 1.66
N LEU A 151 4.21 4.44 2.51
CA LEU A 151 4.28 3.00 2.65
C LEU A 151 2.90 2.36 2.52
N ASN A 152 2.89 1.07 2.22
CA ASN A 152 1.71 0.24 2.09
C ASN A 152 1.78 -0.90 3.11
N ILE A 153 0.67 -1.20 3.78
CA ILE A 153 0.58 -2.21 4.84
C ILE A 153 -0.44 -3.26 4.43
N TYR A 154 -0.05 -4.53 4.51
CA TYR A 154 -0.87 -5.70 4.18
C TYR A 154 -1.00 -6.56 5.44
N ILE A 155 -2.22 -6.69 5.95
CA ILE A 155 -2.50 -7.35 7.22
C ILE A 155 -3.38 -8.58 6.95
N PRO A 156 -2.95 -9.79 7.33
CA PRO A 156 -3.78 -10.97 7.15
C PRO A 156 -4.94 -10.94 8.14
N THR A 157 -6.15 -11.28 7.67
CA THR A 157 -7.26 -11.55 8.57
C THR A 157 -7.20 -13.01 9.03
N GLU A 158 -7.64 -13.28 10.26
CA GLU A 158 -7.57 -14.61 10.88
C GLU A 158 -8.64 -15.58 10.37
N ASP A 159 -9.39 -15.20 9.33
CA ASP A 159 -10.56 -15.94 8.83
C ASP A 159 -10.20 -17.16 7.95
N GLY A 160 -8.93 -17.56 7.92
CA GLY A 160 -8.52 -18.87 7.40
C GLY A 160 -8.44 -19.86 8.55
N GLU A 161 -9.23 -20.94 8.49
CA GLU A 161 -9.43 -22.03 9.47
C GLU A 161 -8.18 -22.67 10.12
N SER A 162 -6.97 -22.20 9.84
CA SER A 162 -5.71 -22.72 10.39
C SER A 162 -5.32 -22.19 11.78
N SER A 163 -6.09 -21.25 12.36
CA SER A 163 -5.89 -20.78 13.74
C SER A 163 -7.06 -21.12 14.68
N ALA A 164 -8.03 -21.91 14.21
CA ALA A 164 -9.04 -22.48 15.09
C ALA A 164 -8.33 -23.42 16.07
N LYS A 165 -8.15 -22.93 17.29
CA LYS A 165 -7.83 -23.67 18.51
C LYS A 165 -8.00 -25.18 18.32
N LYS A 166 -6.89 -25.91 18.30
CA LYS A 166 -6.89 -27.31 18.68
C LYS A 166 -7.12 -27.36 20.20
N GLN A 167 -8.30 -26.94 20.66
CA GLN A 167 -8.87 -27.39 21.92
C GLN A 167 -9.35 -28.82 21.66
N GLY A 168 -8.38 -29.74 21.62
CA GLY A 168 -8.62 -31.16 21.74
C GLY A 168 -8.40 -31.51 23.21
N GLU A 169 -9.48 -31.88 23.87
CA GLU A 169 -9.54 -32.32 25.25
C GLU A 169 -8.61 -33.55 25.48
N ASP A 170 -8.07 -33.61 26.70
CA ASP A 170 -7.75 -34.82 27.48
C ASP A 170 -6.35 -35.48 27.45
N LEU A 171 -5.70 -35.35 28.62
CA LEU A 171 -4.84 -36.29 29.36
C LEU A 171 -3.33 -36.36 29.04
N ALA A 172 -2.49 -35.70 29.87
CA ALA A 172 -1.43 -36.35 30.69
C ALA A 172 -0.52 -35.32 31.42
N ASP A 173 -0.34 -35.58 32.71
CA ASP A 173 0.76 -35.29 33.65
C ASP A 173 1.91 -34.31 33.31
N ASN A 174 2.22 -33.45 34.30
CA ASN A 174 3.53 -32.92 34.74
C ASN A 174 4.66 -32.75 33.69
N ASP A 175 5.13 -31.53 33.49
CA ASP A 175 6.26 -30.95 34.23
C ASP A 175 6.43 -29.47 33.80
N GLY A 176 6.82 -28.62 34.74
CA GLY A 176 6.96 -27.19 34.50
C GLY A 176 8.16 -26.86 33.64
N ASP A 177 7.91 -26.63 32.35
CA ASP A 177 8.71 -25.80 31.45
C ASP A 177 7.70 -24.99 30.63
N GLU A 178 7.47 -23.74 31.03
CA GLU A 178 6.68 -22.78 30.25
C GLU A 178 7.51 -22.36 29.02
N ASP A 179 7.63 -23.26 28.05
CA ASP A 179 7.97 -22.88 26.69
C ASP A 179 6.76 -22.09 26.15
N GLU A 180 6.70 -20.79 26.46
CA GLU A 180 5.83 -19.86 25.73
C GLU A 180 6.16 -20.01 24.24
N ASP A 181 5.32 -20.74 23.52
CA ASP A 181 5.42 -20.86 22.08
C ASP A 181 5.50 -19.43 21.51
N ILE A 182 6.60 -19.07 20.86
CA ILE A 182 6.89 -17.73 20.24
C ILE A 182 5.75 -17.23 19.32
N ARG A 183 4.80 -18.12 19.02
CA ARG A 183 3.59 -17.90 18.22
C ARG A 183 2.43 -17.26 19.01
N ASP A 184 2.50 -17.18 20.34
CA ASP A 184 1.34 -16.83 21.18
C ASP A 184 1.29 -15.36 21.65
N SER A 185 2.15 -14.47 21.15
CA SER A 185 2.12 -13.05 21.53
C SER A 185 0.85 -12.30 21.08
N GLY A 186 -0.03 -12.93 20.30
CA GLY A 186 -1.18 -12.32 19.61
C GLY A 186 -0.79 -11.31 18.51
N ALA A 187 0.34 -10.60 18.67
CA ALA A 187 0.92 -9.72 17.69
C ALA A 187 1.64 -10.50 16.58
N LYS A 188 1.49 -10.07 15.33
CA LYS A 188 2.05 -10.75 14.16
C LYS A 188 3.46 -10.25 13.84
N PRO A 189 4.41 -11.10 13.42
CA PRO A 189 5.69 -10.65 12.89
C PRO A 189 5.50 -9.68 11.72
N VAL A 190 6.43 -8.74 11.57
CA VAL A 190 6.34 -7.69 10.56
C VAL A 190 7.48 -7.86 9.56
N MET A 191 7.20 -7.82 8.26
CA MET A 191 8.19 -7.92 7.19
C MET A 191 8.18 -6.63 6.35
N VAL A 192 9.28 -5.89 6.37
CA VAL A 192 9.45 -4.62 5.64
C VAL A 192 10.30 -4.86 4.39
N TYR A 193 9.69 -4.65 3.23
CA TYR A 193 10.32 -4.80 1.92
C TYR A 193 10.89 -3.48 1.41
N ILE A 194 12.17 -3.51 1.03
CA ILE A 194 12.86 -2.41 0.33
C ILE A 194 13.07 -2.81 -1.13
N HIS A 195 12.47 -2.06 -2.05
CA HIS A 195 12.61 -2.29 -3.48
C HIS A 195 14.01 -1.94 -4.00
N GLY A 196 14.42 -2.60 -5.09
CA GLY A 196 15.62 -2.28 -5.86
C GLY A 196 15.34 -1.25 -6.97
N GLY A 197 16.17 -1.27 -8.02
CA GLY A 197 16.09 -0.32 -9.14
C GLY A 197 17.28 0.65 -9.17
N SER A 198 18.50 0.13 -9.00
CA SER A 198 19.75 0.88 -9.24
C SER A 198 19.94 2.18 -8.44
N TYR A 199 19.17 2.39 -7.36
CA TYR A 199 18.99 3.66 -6.66
C TYR A 199 18.33 4.78 -7.48
N MET A 200 17.97 4.53 -8.74
CA MET A 200 17.50 5.53 -9.72
C MET A 200 16.02 5.36 -10.07
N GLU A 201 15.48 4.16 -9.88
CA GLU A 201 14.12 3.76 -10.20
C GLU A 201 13.55 2.79 -9.16
N GLY A 202 12.27 2.44 -9.33
CA GLY A 202 11.55 1.49 -8.51
C GLY A 202 10.44 2.13 -7.66
N THR A 203 9.59 1.26 -7.12
CA THR A 203 8.52 1.62 -6.19
C THR A 203 8.13 0.37 -5.38
N GLY A 204 7.76 0.56 -4.12
CA GLY A 204 7.15 -0.49 -3.29
C GLY A 204 5.79 -0.94 -3.80
N ASN A 205 5.11 -0.11 -4.61
CA ASN A 205 3.78 -0.37 -5.14
C ASN A 205 3.74 -1.57 -6.13
N MET A 206 4.88 -1.93 -6.73
CA MET A 206 4.98 -3.08 -7.66
C MET A 206 4.90 -4.44 -6.95
N ILE A 207 5.05 -4.46 -5.62
CA ILE A 207 5.04 -5.70 -4.85
C ILE A 207 3.74 -5.76 -4.05
N ASP A 208 2.84 -6.67 -4.45
CA ASP A 208 1.66 -6.99 -3.66
C ASP A 208 2.04 -7.94 -2.50
N GLY A 209 1.93 -7.43 -1.28
CA GLY A 209 2.21 -8.18 -0.06
C GLY A 209 1.10 -9.15 0.37
N SER A 210 -0.07 -9.13 -0.27
CA SER A 210 -1.27 -9.80 0.22
C SER A 210 -1.11 -11.32 0.34
N VAL A 211 -0.56 -11.98 -0.67
CA VAL A 211 -0.35 -13.44 -0.65
C VAL A 211 0.63 -13.84 0.45
N LEU A 212 1.75 -13.11 0.58
CA LEU A 212 2.74 -13.38 1.62
C LEU A 212 2.18 -13.14 3.02
N ALA A 213 1.39 -12.08 3.18
CA ALA A 213 0.73 -11.75 4.45
C ALA A 213 -0.24 -12.86 4.86
N SER A 214 -1.16 -13.23 3.95
CA SER A 214 -2.19 -14.26 4.19
C SER A 214 -1.57 -15.65 4.43
N TYR A 215 -0.65 -16.08 3.57
CA TYR A 215 -0.02 -17.40 3.68
C TYR A 215 0.91 -17.51 4.90
N GLY A 216 1.70 -16.47 5.16
CA GLY A 216 2.69 -16.47 6.24
C GLY A 216 2.14 -16.08 7.61
N ASN A 217 0.89 -15.60 7.68
CA ASN A 217 0.31 -14.96 8.87
C ASN A 217 1.25 -13.88 9.46
N VAL A 218 1.79 -13.04 8.59
CA VAL A 218 2.71 -11.93 8.92
C VAL A 218 2.17 -10.62 8.35
N ILE A 219 2.50 -9.49 8.96
CA ILE A 219 2.23 -8.19 8.34
C ILE A 219 3.34 -7.90 7.34
N VAL A 220 2.96 -7.56 6.10
CA VAL A 220 3.91 -7.16 5.06
C VAL A 220 3.80 -5.67 4.83
N ILE A 221 4.94 -4.99 4.74
CA ILE A 221 5.02 -3.56 4.47
C ILE A 221 5.91 -3.34 3.25
N THR A 222 5.45 -2.56 2.29
CA THR A 222 6.27 -2.05 1.18
C THR A 222 6.37 -0.53 1.30
N LEU A 223 7.50 0.06 0.90
CA LEU A 223 7.70 1.52 1.05
C LEU A 223 8.36 2.12 -0.18
N ASN A 224 8.10 3.41 -0.39
CA ASN A 224 8.81 4.26 -1.34
C ASN A 224 9.84 5.12 -0.60
N TYR A 225 11.02 5.29 -1.19
CA TYR A 225 12.08 6.19 -0.69
C TYR A 225 12.61 7.04 -1.85
N ARG A 226 13.19 8.20 -1.57
CA ARG A 226 13.74 9.05 -2.64
C ARG A 226 14.79 8.29 -3.44
N VAL A 227 14.63 8.34 -4.76
CA VAL A 227 15.55 7.75 -5.75
C VAL A 227 16.27 8.85 -6.55
N GLY A 228 17.29 8.43 -7.28
CA GLY A 228 18.07 9.26 -8.17
C GLY A 228 18.74 10.45 -7.49
N VAL A 229 18.74 11.57 -8.20
CA VAL A 229 19.32 12.84 -7.73
C VAL A 229 18.68 13.26 -6.40
N LEU A 230 17.36 13.13 -6.26
CA LEU A 230 16.63 13.53 -5.06
C LEU A 230 16.99 12.69 -3.83
N GLY A 231 17.32 11.41 -4.04
CA GLY A 231 17.69 10.49 -2.95
C GLY A 231 19.17 10.49 -2.58
N PHE A 232 20.05 10.74 -3.54
CA PHE A 232 21.46 10.40 -3.39
C PHE A 232 22.45 11.48 -3.85
N LEU A 233 21.99 12.67 -4.26
CA LEU A 233 22.91 13.77 -4.58
C LEU A 233 23.77 14.12 -3.36
N SER A 234 25.09 14.17 -3.59
CA SER A 234 26.08 14.56 -2.59
C SER A 234 27.10 15.49 -3.23
N THR A 235 27.43 16.58 -2.54
CA THR A 235 28.52 17.49 -2.88
C THR A 235 29.85 17.03 -2.27
N GLY A 236 29.83 16.04 -1.37
CA GLY A 236 31.00 15.60 -0.61
C GLY A 236 31.40 16.54 0.52
N ASP A 237 30.57 17.54 0.83
CA ASP A 237 30.74 18.49 1.93
C ASP A 237 29.43 18.65 2.74
N GLN A 238 29.30 19.74 3.50
CA GLN A 238 28.13 19.98 4.34
C GLN A 238 26.92 20.53 3.56
N ALA A 239 27.07 20.99 2.31
CA ALA A 239 25.98 21.57 1.54
C ALA A 239 24.94 20.51 1.14
N ALA A 240 25.40 19.35 0.68
CA ALA A 240 24.56 18.18 0.45
C ALA A 240 25.32 16.90 0.83
N LYS A 241 25.00 16.34 2.00
CA LYS A 241 25.66 15.12 2.51
C LYS A 241 25.31 13.88 1.69
N GLY A 242 24.13 13.85 1.09
CA GLY A 242 23.58 12.69 0.38
C GLY A 242 22.96 11.65 1.31
N ASN A 243 22.72 10.46 0.75
CA ASN A 243 22.07 9.32 1.43
C ASN A 243 20.65 9.61 1.96
N TYR A 244 19.95 10.59 1.39
CA TYR A 244 18.59 10.94 1.78
C TYR A 244 17.62 9.77 1.61
N GLY A 245 17.77 8.98 0.55
CA GLY A 245 16.97 7.76 0.33
C GLY A 245 17.19 6.68 1.40
N LEU A 246 18.39 6.57 1.98
CA LEU A 246 18.65 5.67 3.12
C LEU A 246 18.03 6.23 4.41
N LEU A 247 18.12 7.55 4.61
CA LEU A 247 17.48 8.21 5.75
C LEU A 247 15.95 8.07 5.70
N ASP A 248 15.35 8.08 4.51
CA ASP A 248 13.93 7.79 4.28
C ASP A 248 13.56 6.38 4.74
N GLN A 249 14.37 5.37 4.40
CA GLN A 249 14.17 4.00 4.87
C GLN A 249 14.25 3.89 6.39
N ILE A 250 15.19 4.59 7.03
CA ILE A 250 15.30 4.64 8.49
C ILE A 250 14.07 5.31 9.11
N GLN A 251 13.60 6.42 8.54
CA GLN A 251 12.40 7.10 9.00
C GLN A 251 11.16 6.21 8.85
N ALA A 252 11.05 5.44 7.76
CA ALA A 252 9.99 4.45 7.58
C ALA A 252 10.06 3.35 8.67
N LEU A 253 11.24 2.82 8.96
CA LEU A 253 11.43 1.81 10.02
C LEU A 253 11.06 2.35 11.41
N ARG A 254 11.42 3.61 11.71
CA ARG A 254 10.98 4.28 12.94
C ARG A 254 9.47 4.41 13.01
N TRP A 255 8.85 4.86 11.91
CA TRP A 255 7.39 4.94 11.82
C TRP A 255 6.73 3.57 12.07
N VAL A 256 7.26 2.50 11.47
CA VAL A 256 6.78 1.13 11.67
C VAL A 256 6.92 0.72 13.12
N SER A 257 8.10 0.85 13.73
CA SER A 257 8.33 0.51 15.13
C SER A 257 7.34 1.22 16.08
N GLU A 258 7.02 2.47 15.78
CA GLU A 258 6.13 3.29 16.61
C GLU A 258 4.63 3.06 16.42
N ASN A 259 4.21 2.53 15.25
CA ASN A 259 2.80 2.46 14.86
C ASN A 259 2.30 1.04 14.59
N ILE A 260 3.17 0.06 14.33
CA ILE A 260 2.72 -1.25 13.83
C ILE A 260 1.90 -2.04 14.85
N ALA A 261 2.08 -1.75 16.14
CA ALA A 261 1.25 -2.30 17.21
C ALA A 261 -0.25 -1.99 17.03
N PHE A 262 -0.61 -0.82 16.48
CA PHE A 262 -2.01 -0.48 16.22
C PHE A 262 -2.65 -1.32 15.11
N PHE A 263 -1.82 -1.96 14.29
CA PHE A 263 -2.23 -2.85 13.20
C PHE A 263 -2.17 -4.33 13.60
N GLY A 264 -1.91 -4.63 14.88
CA GLY A 264 -1.74 -6.00 15.39
C GLY A 264 -0.37 -6.60 15.07
N GLY A 265 0.63 -5.78 14.72
CA GLY A 265 2.00 -6.23 14.49
C GLY A 265 2.88 -6.11 15.73
N ASP A 266 3.90 -6.94 15.79
CA ASP A 266 4.89 -6.93 16.87
C ASP A 266 6.06 -6.00 16.52
N PRO A 267 6.23 -4.87 17.22
CA PRO A 267 7.33 -3.94 16.96
C PRO A 267 8.70 -4.52 17.32
N LEU A 268 8.78 -5.61 18.09
CA LEU A 268 10.02 -6.30 18.47
C LEU A 268 10.44 -7.37 17.44
N ARG A 269 9.56 -7.75 16.52
CA ARG A 269 9.80 -8.76 15.48
C ARG A 269 9.64 -8.18 14.09
N ILE A 270 10.45 -7.17 13.78
CA ILE A 270 10.50 -6.55 12.46
C ILE A 270 11.59 -7.21 11.63
N THR A 271 11.26 -7.73 10.45
CA THR A 271 12.21 -8.28 9.50
C THR A 271 12.37 -7.40 8.28
N VAL A 272 13.57 -6.87 8.02
CA VAL A 272 13.84 -6.09 6.82
C VAL A 272 14.43 -6.99 5.73
N PHE A 273 13.88 -6.91 4.53
CA PHE A 273 14.33 -7.68 3.36
C PHE A 273 14.22 -6.87 2.08
N GLY A 274 14.97 -7.27 1.05
CA GLY A 274 15.01 -6.58 -0.23
C GLY A 274 15.63 -7.44 -1.32
N SER A 275 15.52 -6.99 -2.56
CA SER A 275 16.08 -7.68 -3.73
C SER A 275 17.00 -6.74 -4.53
N GLY A 276 18.10 -7.26 -5.08
CA GLY A 276 19.07 -6.48 -5.85
C GLY A 276 19.66 -5.33 -5.03
N ILE A 277 19.52 -4.10 -5.51
CA ILE A 277 19.90 -2.90 -4.75
C ILE A 277 19.13 -2.76 -3.43
N GLY A 278 17.88 -3.23 -3.35
CA GLY A 278 17.15 -3.28 -2.08
C GLY A 278 17.87 -4.11 -1.01
N ALA A 279 18.52 -5.22 -1.39
CA ALA A 279 19.36 -5.99 -0.47
C ALA A 279 20.65 -5.25 -0.10
N SER A 280 21.19 -4.42 -1.01
CA SER A 280 22.33 -3.54 -0.72
C SER A 280 21.93 -2.45 0.29
N CYS A 281 20.74 -1.85 0.15
CA CYS A 281 20.18 -0.94 1.14
C CYS A 281 20.05 -1.62 2.51
N VAL A 282 19.48 -2.84 2.57
CA VAL A 282 19.40 -3.62 3.82
C VAL A 282 20.78 -3.80 4.44
N SER A 283 21.78 -4.19 3.65
CA SER A 283 23.17 -4.32 4.11
C SER A 283 23.76 -3.00 4.63
N LEU A 284 23.48 -1.87 3.98
CA LEU A 284 23.92 -0.56 4.45
C LEU A 284 23.22 -0.14 5.75
N LEU A 285 21.94 -0.47 5.90
CA LEU A 285 21.18 -0.19 7.12
C LEU A 285 21.75 -0.95 8.33
N THR A 286 22.27 -2.17 8.15
CA THR A 286 22.88 -2.95 9.25
C THR A 286 24.17 -2.33 9.77
N LEU A 287 24.90 -1.60 8.92
CA LEU A 287 26.17 -0.96 9.25
C LEU A 287 25.99 0.46 9.80
N SER A 288 24.77 1.00 9.75
CA SER A 288 24.48 2.38 10.14
C SER A 288 24.11 2.47 11.61
N HIS A 289 24.84 3.29 12.37
CA HIS A 289 24.49 3.63 13.76
C HIS A 289 23.10 4.29 13.88
N HIS A 290 22.58 4.90 12.80
CA HIS A 290 21.23 5.49 12.80
C HIS A 290 20.09 4.47 12.87
N SER A 291 20.40 3.19 12.64
CA SER A 291 19.46 2.06 12.75
C SER A 291 19.47 1.43 14.15
N GLU A 292 20.43 1.76 15.02
CA GLU A 292 20.53 1.24 16.38
C GLU A 292 19.27 1.62 17.18
N GLY A 293 18.66 0.63 17.84
CA GLY A 293 17.42 0.80 18.62
C GLY A 293 16.13 0.44 17.86
N THR A 294 16.20 0.07 16.58
CA THR A 294 15.08 -0.60 15.89
C THR A 294 15.28 -2.11 16.01
N PRO A 295 14.44 -2.86 16.73
CA PRO A 295 14.60 -4.31 16.87
C PRO A 295 14.26 -5.02 15.56
N THR A 296 15.28 -5.25 14.73
CA THR A 296 15.12 -5.89 13.41
C THR A 296 15.91 -7.19 13.26
N SER A 297 15.28 -8.27 12.83
CA SER A 297 15.93 -9.43 12.19
C SER A 297 16.09 -9.17 10.68
N GLN A 298 17.12 -9.68 10.01
CA GLN A 298 17.35 -9.37 8.58
C GLN A 298 17.66 -10.63 7.77
N CYS A 299 17.01 -10.74 6.60
CA CYS A 299 17.14 -11.87 5.68
C CYS A 299 17.52 -11.38 4.27
N PRO A 300 18.82 -11.28 3.93
CA PRO A 300 19.25 -11.00 2.56
C PRO A 300 19.01 -12.23 1.67
N ARG A 301 18.15 -12.12 0.65
CA ARG A 301 17.81 -13.25 -0.26
C ARG A 301 18.74 -13.46 -1.46
N THR A 302 19.91 -12.84 -1.49
CA THR A 302 20.96 -13.12 -2.50
C THR A 302 22.34 -12.96 -1.89
N PRO A 303 23.28 -13.90 -2.05
CA PRO A 303 24.64 -13.74 -1.56
C PRO A 303 25.32 -12.59 -2.30
N SER A 304 25.76 -11.56 -1.57
CA SER A 304 26.56 -10.44 -2.09
C SER A 304 28.02 -10.84 -2.35
N SER A 305 28.27 -12.05 -2.86
CA SER A 305 29.63 -12.61 -2.98
C SER A 305 30.33 -12.30 -4.32
N SER A 306 29.79 -11.41 -5.15
CA SER A 306 30.48 -10.97 -6.38
C SER A 306 30.25 -9.51 -6.78
N THR A 307 29.49 -8.72 -6.03
CA THR A 307 29.52 -7.26 -6.19
C THR A 307 30.82 -6.74 -5.56
N PRO A 308 31.67 -6.02 -6.31
CA PRO A 308 32.87 -5.45 -5.71
C PRO A 308 32.42 -4.57 -4.55
N ARG A 309 33.08 -4.72 -3.39
CA ARG A 309 32.93 -3.78 -2.27
C ARG A 309 32.90 -2.37 -2.87
N PRO A 310 31.89 -1.53 -2.60
CA PRO A 310 32.06 -0.10 -2.72
C PRO A 310 32.97 0.30 -1.56
N THR A 311 34.26 -0.03 -1.70
CA THR A 311 35.31 0.65 -0.96
C THR A 311 35.33 2.04 -1.55
N ALA A 312 34.96 3.03 -0.73
CA ALA A 312 35.16 4.44 -1.00
C ALA A 312 36.67 4.79 -1.02
N SER A 313 37.48 4.01 -1.73
CA SER A 313 38.92 4.20 -1.89
C SER A 313 39.31 4.49 -3.33
N ARG A 314 38.34 4.63 -4.24
CA ARG A 314 38.56 5.26 -5.54
C ARG A 314 37.60 6.43 -5.68
N ARG A 315 38.20 7.62 -5.72
CA ARG A 315 37.59 8.87 -6.13
C ARG A 315 36.97 8.66 -7.51
N TRP A 316 35.67 8.38 -7.55
CA TRP A 316 34.89 8.54 -8.76
C TRP A 316 34.93 10.05 -9.09
N PRO A 317 35.36 10.48 -10.29
CA PRO A 317 35.04 11.82 -10.73
C PRO A 317 33.52 11.89 -10.80
N GLY A 318 32.91 12.61 -9.86
CA GLY A 318 31.47 12.60 -9.67
C GLY A 318 30.73 13.19 -10.88
N PRO A 319 29.53 12.69 -11.21
CA PRO A 319 28.63 13.34 -12.15
C PRO A 319 28.03 14.64 -11.59
N SER A 320 28.35 15.04 -10.35
CA SER A 320 27.87 16.28 -9.73
C SER A 320 28.23 17.51 -10.55
N THR A 321 29.47 17.61 -11.05
CA THR A 321 29.89 18.69 -11.95
C THR A 321 29.14 18.63 -13.28
N THR A 322 28.86 17.44 -13.80
CA THR A 322 28.10 17.25 -15.04
C THR A 322 26.62 17.63 -14.87
N LEU A 323 26.02 17.33 -13.71
CA LEU A 323 24.62 17.67 -13.41
C LEU A 323 24.44 19.17 -13.12
N GLU A 324 25.36 19.81 -12.41
CA GLU A 324 25.43 21.28 -12.25
C GLU A 324 25.68 22.02 -13.56
N THR A 325 26.31 21.37 -14.54
CA THR A 325 26.45 21.94 -15.90
C THR A 325 25.17 21.74 -16.73
N SER A 326 24.34 20.76 -16.37
CA SER A 326 23.08 20.41 -17.07
C SER A 326 21.88 21.18 -16.53
N CYS A 327 21.83 21.39 -15.22
CA CYS A 327 20.89 22.25 -14.52
C CYS A 327 21.63 23.55 -14.20
N THR A 328 21.21 24.69 -14.74
CA THR A 328 21.83 26.01 -14.52
C THR A 328 21.83 26.44 -13.04
N CYS A 329 22.69 25.82 -12.24
CA CYS A 329 22.97 26.19 -10.86
C CYS A 329 24.29 26.97 -10.89
N THR A 330 24.20 28.30 -10.87
CA THR A 330 25.38 29.14 -10.64
C THR A 330 25.62 29.20 -9.13
N SER A 331 26.82 28.82 -8.70
CA SER A 331 27.29 29.01 -7.34
C SER A 331 27.45 30.51 -7.06
N GLY A 332 26.57 31.04 -6.22
CA GLY A 332 26.68 32.38 -5.63
C GLY A 332 27.38 32.33 -4.29
#